data_AF-A0A8D0Z843-F1
#
_entry.id   AF-A0A8D0Z843-F1
#
_cell.length_a   1.000
_cell.length_b   1.000
_cell.length_c   1.000
_cell.angle_alpha   90.00
_cell.angle_beta   90.00
_cell.angle_gamma   90.00
#
_symmetry.space_group_name_H-M   'P 1'
#
loop_
_entity.id
_entity.type
_entity.pdbx_description
1 polymer ?
#
loop_
_entity_poly.entity_id
_entity_poly.type
_entity_poly.pdbx_seq_one_letter_code
_entity_poly.pdbx_strand_id
1 'polypeptide(L)'
;SNAAAVHSAHREYIACVILGVIFLLSSVCIVVKAIHDLSTKLLPEVDDFLFSVSILSGILCSILAVLKFMLGKVLTSRALITDGFNSLVGAVMGFSILLSAEVFKHNSAVWYLDGSIGVLIGLTIFAYGVKLLIDMVPRVRQTRHYEMFD
;
A
#
# COMPACT_ATOMS: atom_id res chain seq x y z
N SER A 1 -30.17 -15.81 5.12
CA SER A 1 -30.40 -16.29 3.74
C SER A 1 -29.04 -16.51 3.09
N ASN A 2 -28.77 -17.69 2.53
CA ASN A 2 -27.48 -18.04 1.92
C ASN A 2 -27.14 -17.13 0.73
N ALA A 3 -28.14 -16.65 -0.02
CA ALA A 3 -27.95 -15.71 -1.13
C ALA A 3 -27.31 -14.38 -0.71
N ALA A 4 -27.69 -13.84 0.45
CA ALA A 4 -27.12 -12.58 0.96
C ALA A 4 -25.64 -12.72 1.35
N ALA A 5 -25.24 -13.88 1.87
CA ALA A 5 -23.85 -14.17 2.22
C ALA A 5 -22.96 -14.33 0.97
N VAL A 6 -23.48 -15.00 -0.07
CA VAL A 6 -22.79 -15.14 -1.38
C VAL A 6 -22.59 -13.77 -2.03
N HIS A 7 -23.62 -12.93 -2.06
CA HIS A 7 -23.52 -11.59 -2.65
C HIS A 7 -22.54 -10.69 -1.90
N SER A 8 -22.50 -10.77 -0.57
CA SER A 8 -21.50 -10.04 0.24
C SER A 8 -20.07 -10.48 -0.07
N ALA A 9 -19.82 -11.79 -0.14
CA ALA A 9 -18.50 -12.33 -0.46
C ALA A 9 -18.05 -11.96 -1.88
N HIS A 10 -18.97 -11.99 -2.86
CA HIS A 10 -18.68 -11.60 -4.23
C HIS A 10 -18.22 -10.14 -4.34
N ARG A 11 -18.92 -9.21 -3.68
CA ARG A 11 -18.53 -7.80 -3.62
C ARG A 11 -17.16 -7.60 -2.98
N GLU A 12 -16.85 -8.37 -1.94
CA GLU A 12 -15.55 -8.31 -1.30
C GLU A 12 -14.41 -8.80 -2.22
N TYR A 13 -14.64 -9.87 -2.98
CA TYR A 13 -13.65 -10.33 -3.96
C TYR A 13 -13.40 -9.30 -5.06
N ILE A 14 -14.45 -8.65 -5.57
CA ILE A 14 -14.31 -7.55 -6.54
C ILE A 14 -13.50 -6.40 -5.93
N ALA A 15 -13.80 -6.00 -4.69
CA ALA A 15 -13.04 -4.96 -4.00
C ALA A 15 -11.56 -5.32 -3.87
N CYS A 16 -11.23 -6.57 -3.53
CA CYS A 16 -9.85 -7.04 -3.48
C CYS A 16 -9.15 -6.98 -4.84
N VAL A 17 -9.86 -7.33 -5.93
CA VAL A 17 -9.30 -7.24 -7.29
C VAL A 17 -9.00 -5.80 -7.66
N ILE A 18 -9.93 -4.87 -7.39
CA ILE A 18 -9.73 -3.44 -7.65
C ILE A 18 -8.52 -2.92 -6.86
N LEU A 19 -8.43 -3.24 -5.56
CA LEU A 19 -7.27 -2.88 -4.73
C LEU A 19 -5.97 -3.45 -5.29
N GLY A 20 -5.98 -4.71 -5.76
CA GLY A 20 -4.82 -5.34 -6.39
C GLY A 20 -4.34 -4.58 -7.64
N VAL A 21 -5.25 -4.17 -8.52
CA VAL A 21 -4.90 -3.38 -9.71
C VAL A 21 -4.33 -2.02 -9.31
N ILE A 22 -4.95 -1.34 -8.34
CA ILE A 22 -4.47 -0.05 -7.84
C ILE A 22 -3.05 -0.19 -7.25
N PHE A 23 -2.77 -1.27 -6.52
CA PHE A 23 -1.43 -1.53 -5.96
C PHE A 23 -0.39 -1.76 -7.05
N LEU A 24 -0.73 -2.45 -8.14
CA LEU A 24 0.20 -2.60 -9.26
C LEU A 24 0.52 -1.26 -9.92
N LEU A 25 -0.49 -0.43 -10.17
CA LEU A 25 -0.28 0.89 -10.77
C LEU A 25 0.52 1.80 -9.84
N SER A 26 0.15 1.87 -8.55
CA SER A 26 0.82 2.72 -7.58
C SER A 26 2.27 2.28 -7.34
N SER A 27 2.55 0.98 -7.26
CA SER A 27 3.91 0.47 -7.07
C SER A 27 4.83 0.79 -8.24
N VAL A 28 4.35 0.68 -9.49
CA VAL A 28 5.12 1.11 -10.66
C VAL A 28 5.45 2.60 -10.57
N CYS A 29 4.48 3.45 -10.24
CA CYS A 29 4.72 4.88 -10.05
C CYS A 29 5.73 5.17 -8.94
N ILE A 30 5.64 4.49 -7.80
CA ILE A 30 6.57 4.63 -6.67
C ILE A 30 7.99 4.25 -7.09
N VAL A 31 8.15 3.09 -7.76
CA VAL A 31 9.48 2.63 -8.22
C VAL A 31 10.06 3.60 -9.24
N VAL A 32 9.28 4.05 -10.23
CA VAL A 32 9.74 5.02 -11.23
C VAL A 32 10.18 6.31 -10.57
N LYS A 33 9.39 6.85 -9.63
CA LYS A 33 9.75 8.06 -8.88
C LYS A 33 11.04 7.85 -8.08
N ALA A 34 11.14 6.75 -7.33
CA ALA A 34 12.29 6.45 -6.50
C ALA A 34 13.59 6.27 -7.32
N ILE A 35 13.50 5.63 -8.50
CA ILE A 35 14.63 5.50 -9.43
C ILE A 35 15.00 6.86 -10.03
N HIS A 36 14.01 7.68 -10.39
CA HIS A 36 14.24 9.02 -10.91
C HIS A 36 14.96 9.91 -9.87
N ASP A 37 14.50 9.89 -8.62
CA ASP A 37 15.08 10.66 -7.51
C ASP A 37 16.52 10.18 -7.21
N LEU A 38 16.77 8.86 -7.30
CA LEU A 38 18.11 8.28 -7.20
C LEU A 38 19.02 8.65 -8.38
N SER A 39 18.49 8.70 -9.60
CA SER A 39 19.27 9.03 -10.80
C SER A 39 19.64 10.51 -10.87
N THR A 40 18.76 11.39 -10.40
CA THR A 40 18.98 12.84 -10.40
C THR A 40 19.76 13.32 -9.18
N LYS A 41 20.07 12.42 -8.23
CA LYS A 41 20.64 12.75 -6.92
C LYS A 41 19.89 13.89 -6.27
N LEU A 42 18.55 13.85 -6.37
CA LEU A 42 17.70 14.92 -5.86
C LEU A 42 17.99 15.05 -4.37
N LEU A 43 18.59 16.17 -3.96
CA LEU A 43 18.83 16.42 -2.56
C LEU A 43 17.46 16.46 -1.87
N PRO A 44 17.33 15.90 -0.66
CA PRO A 44 16.11 16.01 0.11
C PRO A 44 15.92 17.47 0.53
N GLU A 45 15.33 18.28 -0.36
CA GLU A 45 14.83 19.60 -0.04
C GLU A 45 13.49 19.40 0.67
N VAL A 46 13.58 18.92 1.90
CA VAL A 46 12.43 18.82 2.79
C VAL A 46 12.08 20.22 3.27
N ASP A 47 11.23 20.89 2.50
CA ASP A 47 10.59 22.12 2.96
C ASP A 47 9.80 21.82 4.26
N ASP A 48 9.69 22.78 5.16
CA ASP A 48 9.04 22.61 6.48
C ASP A 48 7.60 22.07 6.34
N PHE A 49 6.97 22.39 5.21
CA PHE A 49 5.67 21.84 4.82
C PHE A 49 5.70 20.31 4.59
N LEU A 50 6.65 19.80 3.79
CA LEU A 50 6.78 18.36 3.52
C LEU A 50 7.11 17.59 4.79
N PHE A 51 7.91 18.18 5.68
CA PHE A 51 8.23 17.60 6.97
C PHE A 51 6.97 17.47 7.86
N SER A 52 6.20 18.55 8.00
CA SER A 52 4.95 18.55 8.77
C SER A 52 3.91 17.57 8.21
N VAL A 53 3.71 17.57 6.88
CA VAL A 53 2.80 16.64 6.21
C VAL A 53 3.23 15.19 6.38
N SER A 54 4.54 14.91 6.32
CA SER A 54 5.07 13.55 6.51
C SER A 54 4.87 13.04 7.94
N ILE A 55 5.02 13.89 8.96
CA ILE A 55 4.73 13.54 10.36
C ILE A 55 3.24 13.21 10.52
N LEU A 56 2.37 14.13 10.10
CA LEU A 56 0.93 13.96 10.24
C LEU A 56 0.44 12.71 9.49
N SER A 57 0.89 12.54 8.25
CA SER A 57 0.54 11.36 7.47
C SER A 57 1.10 10.08 8.08
N GLY A 58 2.36 10.07 8.56
CA GLY A 58 2.97 8.90 9.18
C GLY A 58 2.20 8.42 10.41
N ILE A 59 1.82 9.34 11.29
CA ILE A 59 1.04 9.05 12.50
C ILE A 59 -0.37 8.55 12.13
N LEU A 60 -1.09 9.30 11.28
CA LEU A 60 -2.45 8.94 10.87
C LEU A 60 -2.49 7.59 10.16
N CYS A 61 -1.57 7.34 9.22
CA CYS A 61 -1.46 6.08 8.51
C CYS A 61 -1.13 4.91 9.44
N SER A 62 -0.32 5.13 10.49
CA SER A 62 -0.03 4.11 11.51
C SER A 62 -1.26 3.74 12.32
N ILE A 63 -2.01 4.73 12.79
CA ILE A 63 -3.26 4.52 13.54
C ILE A 63 -4.27 3.78 12.66
N LEU A 64 -4.46 4.25 11.42
CA LEU A 64 -5.36 3.61 10.46
C LEU A 64 -4.94 2.18 10.13
N ALA A 65 -3.64 1.90 9.99
CA ALA A 65 -3.15 0.54 9.74
C ALA A 65 -3.53 -0.40 10.89
N VAL A 66 -3.31 0.02 12.15
CA VAL A 66 -3.67 -0.79 13.33
C VAL A 66 -5.18 -1.04 13.36
N LEU A 67 -6.00 0.02 13.20
CA LEU A 67 -7.45 -0.11 13.21
C LEU A 67 -7.97 -1.02 12.09
N LYS A 68 -7.46 -0.85 10.86
CA LYS A 68 -7.83 -1.68 9.71
C LYS A 68 -7.40 -3.14 9.88
N PHE A 69 -6.23 -3.40 10.47
CA PHE A 69 -5.82 -4.78 10.75
C PHE A 69 -6.67 -5.43 11.84
N MET A 70 -7.01 -4.71 12.91
CA MET A 70 -7.91 -5.21 13.95
C MET A 70 -9.29 -5.51 13.38
N LEU A 71 -9.90 -4.54 12.69
CA LEU A 71 -11.22 -4.68 12.07
C LEU A 71 -11.21 -5.74 10.98
N GLY A 72 -10.17 -5.83 10.15
CA GLY A 72 -10.05 -6.83 9.11
C GLY A 72 -9.98 -8.25 9.68
N LYS A 73 -9.33 -8.44 10.84
CA LYS A 73 -9.34 -9.73 11.55
C LYS A 73 -10.70 -10.05 12.15
N VAL A 74 -11.33 -9.07 12.82
CA VAL A 74 -12.65 -9.25 13.46
C VAL A 74 -13.75 -9.53 12.43
N LEU A 75 -13.74 -8.79 11.31
CA LEU A 75 -14.71 -8.93 10.22
C LEU A 75 -14.34 -10.03 9.22
N THR A 76 -13.19 -10.72 9.42
CA THR A 76 -12.63 -11.70 8.48
C THR A 76 -12.47 -11.18 7.05
N SER A 77 -12.29 -9.86 6.91
CA SER A 77 -12.29 -9.19 5.61
C SER A 77 -10.89 -9.10 5.02
N ARG A 78 -10.67 -9.78 3.89
CA ARG A 78 -9.41 -9.73 3.15
C ARG A 78 -9.19 -8.37 2.49
N ALA A 79 -10.26 -7.72 2.04
CA ALA A 79 -10.19 -6.39 1.45
C ALA A 79 -9.71 -5.37 2.48
N LEU A 80 -10.24 -5.44 3.71
CA LEU A 80 -9.88 -4.52 4.78
C LEU A 80 -8.45 -4.75 5.30
N ILE A 81 -8.00 -6.02 5.39
CA ILE A 81 -6.60 -6.34 5.70
C ILE A 81 -5.66 -5.79 4.62
N THR A 82 -6.04 -5.93 3.34
CA THR A 82 -5.27 -5.41 2.19
C THR A 82 -5.14 -3.89 2.26
N ASP A 83 -6.23 -3.18 2.56
CA ASP A 83 -6.20 -1.72 2.74
C ASP A 83 -5.45 -1.28 4.01
N GLY A 84 -5.42 -2.14 5.04
CA GLY A 84 -4.54 -1.99 6.20
C GLY A 84 -3.05 -2.01 5.80
N PHE A 85 -2.66 -2.92 4.90
CA PHE A 85 -1.29 -2.97 4.36
C PHE A 85 -0.93 -1.71 3.58
N ASN A 86 -1.84 -1.16 2.77
CA ASN A 86 -1.64 0.13 2.11
C ASN A 86 -1.34 1.26 3.10
N SER A 87 -2.09 1.29 4.21
CA SER A 87 -1.90 2.31 5.25
C SER A 87 -0.56 2.11 5.99
N LEU A 88 -0.14 0.87 6.23
CA LEU A 88 1.17 0.57 6.81
C LEU A 88 2.31 1.04 5.91
N VAL A 89 2.22 0.77 4.62
CA VAL A 89 3.23 1.24 3.65
C VAL A 89 3.29 2.77 3.61
N GLY A 90 2.14 3.44 3.63
CA GLY A 90 2.08 4.90 3.75
C GLY A 90 2.80 5.43 5.00
N ALA A 91 2.63 4.76 6.15
CA ALA A 91 3.36 5.10 7.37
C ALA A 91 4.87 4.91 7.22
N VAL A 92 5.32 3.78 6.67
CA VAL A 92 6.75 3.50 6.46
C VAL A 92 7.38 4.53 5.52
N MET A 93 6.69 4.91 4.43
CA MET A 93 7.17 5.95 3.52
C MET A 93 7.23 7.32 4.21
N GLY A 94 6.21 7.69 5.00
CA GLY A 94 6.23 8.96 5.74
C GLY A 94 7.39 9.04 6.75
N PHE A 95 7.62 7.98 7.53
CA PHE A 95 8.74 7.92 8.46
C PHE A 95 10.11 7.81 7.78
N SER A 96 10.19 7.14 6.62
CA SER A 96 11.40 7.08 5.77
C SER A 96 11.90 8.46 5.39
N ILE A 97 11.00 9.34 4.97
CA ILE A 97 11.34 10.72 4.58
C ILE A 97 11.92 11.48 5.78
N LEU A 98 11.29 11.39 6.95
CA LEU A 98 11.74 12.07 8.17
C LEU A 98 13.11 11.58 8.63
N LEU A 99 13.30 10.25 8.64
CA LEU A 99 14.57 9.64 9.03
C LEU A 99 15.67 9.98 8.02
N SER A 100 15.37 9.93 6.72
CA SER A 100 16.32 10.29 5.66
C SER A 100 16.75 11.75 5.75
N ALA A 101 15.81 12.67 6.03
CA ALA A 101 16.12 14.08 6.24
C ALA A 101 17.03 14.31 7.46
N GLU A 102 16.74 13.65 8.58
CA GLU A 102 17.51 13.84 9.82
C GLU A 102 18.93 13.24 9.72
N VAL A 103 19.05 12.07 9.07
CA VAL A 103 20.35 11.43 8.81
C VAL A 103 21.16 12.24 7.79
N PHE A 104 20.52 12.83 6.77
CA PHE A 104 21.20 13.64 5.77
C PHE A 104 21.85 14.90 6.37
N LYS A 105 21.21 15.54 7.38
CA LYS A 105 21.81 16.67 8.12
C LYS A 105 23.13 16.30 8.80
N HIS A 106 23.24 15.08 9.30
CA HIS A 106 24.44 14.60 9.98
C HIS A 106 25.48 14.04 9.01
N ASN A 107 25.05 13.40 7.91
CA ASN A 107 25.91 12.82 6.89
C ASN A 107 25.29 12.98 5.50
N SER A 108 25.81 13.92 4.70
CA SER A 108 25.34 14.20 3.33
C SER A 108 25.60 13.07 2.32
N ALA A 109 26.41 12.07 2.70
CA ALA A 109 26.66 10.88 1.88
C ALA A 109 25.44 9.93 1.78
N VAL A 110 24.42 10.10 2.61
CA VAL A 110 23.27 9.18 2.76
C VAL A 110 22.08 9.56 1.84
N TRP A 111 22.34 10.34 0.80
CA TRP A 111 21.33 10.85 -0.15
C TRP A 111 20.48 9.76 -0.84
N TYR A 112 20.97 8.52 -0.92
CA TYR A 112 20.29 7.40 -1.58
C TYR A 112 19.22 6.72 -0.70
N LEU A 113 19.13 7.06 0.59
CA LEU A 113 18.35 6.29 1.56
C LEU A 113 16.85 6.26 1.22
N ASP A 114 16.24 7.43 1.04
CA ASP A 114 14.80 7.52 0.75
C ASP A 114 14.44 6.86 -0.60
N GLY A 115 15.25 7.10 -1.64
CA GLY A 115 15.09 6.44 -2.93
C GLY A 115 15.22 4.91 -2.84
N SER A 116 16.19 4.41 -2.07
CA SER A 116 16.35 2.96 -1.88
C SER A 116 15.18 2.32 -1.12
N ILE A 117 14.65 2.99 -0.09
CA ILE A 117 13.47 2.55 0.65
C ILE A 117 12.24 2.57 -0.26
N GLY A 118 12.07 3.63 -1.06
CA GLY A 118 10.99 3.74 -2.05
C GLY A 118 11.00 2.60 -3.06
N VAL A 119 12.16 2.22 -3.59
CA VAL A 119 12.29 1.06 -4.51
C VAL A 119 11.92 -0.24 -3.81
N LEU A 120 12.44 -0.51 -2.60
CA LEU A 120 12.15 -1.73 -1.85
C LEU A 120 10.66 -1.87 -1.52
N ILE A 121 10.05 -0.77 -1.08
CA ILE A 121 8.62 -0.71 -0.75
C ILE A 121 7.76 -0.89 -2.01
N GLY A 122 8.12 -0.21 -3.11
CA GLY A 122 7.43 -0.35 -4.39
C GLY A 122 7.45 -1.81 -4.89
N LEU A 123 8.59 -2.48 -4.85
CA LEU A 123 8.70 -3.90 -5.22
C LEU A 123 7.86 -4.81 -4.31
N THR A 124 7.83 -4.51 -3.01
CA THR A 124 7.04 -5.26 -2.03
C THR A 124 5.54 -5.13 -2.30
N ILE A 125 5.04 -3.90 -2.54
CA ILE A 125 3.65 -3.67 -2.93
C ILE A 125 3.32 -4.37 -4.24
N PHE A 126 4.21 -4.31 -5.23
CA PHE A 126 4.01 -4.95 -6.52
C PHE A 126 3.82 -6.46 -6.37
N ALA A 127 4.75 -7.13 -5.68
CA ALA A 127 4.68 -8.57 -5.41
C ALA A 127 3.39 -8.95 -4.66
N TYR A 128 2.99 -8.13 -3.68
CA TYR A 128 1.74 -8.34 -2.94
C TYR A 128 0.50 -8.15 -3.82
N GLY A 129 0.47 -7.11 -4.67
CA GLY A 129 -0.61 -6.85 -5.62
C GLY A 129 -0.79 -7.99 -6.63
N VAL A 130 0.32 -8.52 -7.17
CA VAL A 130 0.28 -9.69 -8.06
C VAL A 130 -0.30 -10.91 -7.33
N LYS A 131 0.20 -11.21 -6.13
CA LYS A 131 -0.31 -12.32 -5.33
C LYS A 131 -1.81 -12.18 -5.04
N LEU A 132 -2.25 -10.99 -4.67
CA LEU A 132 -3.66 -10.71 -4.38
C LEU A 132 -4.55 -10.96 -5.61
N LEU A 133 -4.12 -10.53 -6.80
CA LEU A 133 -4.86 -10.76 -8.04
C LEU A 133 -4.93 -12.24 -8.40
N ILE A 134 -3.83 -12.97 -8.28
CA ILE A 134 -3.79 -14.42 -8.51
C ILE A 134 -4.77 -15.13 -7.57
N ASP A 135 -4.85 -14.73 -6.30
CA ASP A 135 -5.73 -15.35 -5.32
C ASP A 135 -7.22 -14.99 -5.53
N MET A 136 -7.52 -13.78 -5.99
CA MET A 136 -8.90 -13.25 -6.02
C MET A 136 -9.61 -13.39 -7.36
N VAL A 137 -8.91 -13.25 -8.49
CA VAL A 137 -9.52 -13.34 -9.84
C VAL A 137 -10.23 -14.69 -10.06
N PRO A 138 -9.67 -15.85 -9.70
CA PRO A 138 -10.37 -17.12 -9.83
C PRO A 138 -11.64 -17.20 -8.96
N ARG A 139 -11.59 -16.62 -7.75
CA ARG A 139 -12.72 -16.62 -6.80
C ARG A 139 -13.88 -15.76 -7.28
N VAL A 140 -13.60 -14.60 -7.88
CA VAL A 140 -14.60 -13.77 -8.57
C VAL A 140 -15.25 -14.54 -9.71
N ARG A 141 -14.45 -15.25 -10.51
CA ARG A 141 -14.96 -16.03 -11.67
C ARG A 141 -15.84 -17.21 -11.23
N GLN A 142 -15.47 -17.91 -10.15
CA GLN A 142 -16.24 -19.04 -9.61
C GLN A 142 -17.57 -18.59 -8.99
N THR A 143 -17.58 -17.48 -8.25
CA THR A 143 -18.83 -16.96 -7.64
C THR A 143 -19.83 -16.50 -8.70
N ARG A 144 -19.37 -15.91 -9.81
CA ARG A 144 -20.22 -15.56 -10.96
C ARG A 144 -20.90 -16.74 -11.63
N HIS A 145 -20.26 -17.91 -11.64
CA HIS A 145 -20.89 -19.10 -12.22
C HIS A 145 -22.03 -19.62 -11.34
N TYR A 146 -21.90 -19.58 -10.01
CA TYR A 146 -22.96 -19.99 -9.09
C TYR A 146 -24.22 -19.11 -9.22
N GLU A 147 -24.06 -17.79 -9.35
CA GLU A 147 -25.20 -16.86 -9.56
C GLU A 147 -25.95 -17.07 -10.89
N MET A 148 -25.38 -17.84 -11.83
CA MET A 148 -26.00 -18.10 -13.14
C MET A 148 -26.83 -19.40 -13.17
N PHE A 149 -26.71 -20.24 -12.13
CA PHE A 149 -27.38 -21.56 -12.04
C PHE A 149 -28.45 -21.65 -10.93
N ASP A 150 -28.66 -20.58 -10.16
CA ASP A 150 -29.85 -20.35 -9.32
C ASP A 150 -30.83 -19.41 -10.05
#